data_AF-A0A651F3M0-F1
#
_entry.id   AF-A0A651F3M0-F1
#
_cell.length_a   1.000
_cell.length_b   1.000
_cell.length_c   1.000
_cell.angle_alpha   90.00
_cell.angle_beta   90.00
_cell.angle_gamma   90.00
#
_symmetry.space_group_name_H-M   'P 1'
#
loop_
_entity.id
_entity.type
_entity.pdbx_description
1 polymer ?
#
loop_
_entity_poly.entity_id
_entity_poly.type
_entity_poly.pdbx_seq_one_letter_code
_entity_poly.pdbx_strand_id
1 'polypeptide(L)'
;MNPGDLRKIFNQLFSKEEQQKIMELESKPFDEKMDGLAEIFENNARIPQGKVMAQAFRDPEIRQDMREIEEAAQSGNLSQQQLMQRGMKLAMKMRGKYGI
;
A
#
# COMPACT_ATOMS: atom_id res chain seq x y z
N MET A 1 12.74 6.05 -12.64
CA MET A 1 13.20 5.50 -11.35
C MET A 1 13.70 4.09 -11.63
N ASN A 2 14.95 3.75 -11.31
CA ASN A 2 15.47 2.42 -11.61
C ASN A 2 14.95 1.41 -10.56
N PRO A 3 14.60 0.16 -10.95
CA PRO A 3 14.13 -0.86 -10.01
C PRO A 3 15.08 -1.12 -8.84
N GLY A 4 16.38 -0.93 -9.04
CA GLY A 4 17.39 -1.04 -8.00
C GLY A 4 17.27 0.01 -6.89
N ASP A 5 16.73 1.20 -7.18
CA ASP A 5 16.56 2.28 -6.21
C ASP A 5 15.37 2.00 -5.27
N LEU A 6 14.28 1.46 -5.82
CA LEU A 6 13.11 1.04 -5.03
C LEU A 6 13.47 -0.06 -4.04
N ARG A 7 14.25 -1.06 -4.47
CA ARG A 7 14.70 -2.13 -3.57
C ARG A 7 15.62 -1.61 -2.46
N LYS A 8 16.48 -0.64 -2.76
CA LYS A 8 17.34 -0.01 -1.74
C LYS A 8 16.51 0.78 -0.73
N ILE A 9 15.54 1.58 -1.19
CA ILE A 9 14.64 2.33 -0.31
C ILE A 9 13.84 1.37 0.58
N PHE A 10 13.28 0.30 0.00
CA PHE A 10 12.57 -0.73 0.76
C PHE A 10 13.46 -1.36 1.84
N ASN A 11 14.71 -1.70 1.49
CA ASN A 11 15.68 -2.26 2.44
C ASN A 11 16.10 -1.29 3.55
N GLN A 12 16.00 0.03 3.31
CA GLN A 12 16.31 1.06 4.32
C GLN A 12 15.11 1.33 5.23
N LEU A 13 13.90 1.31 4.68
CA LEU A 13 12.68 1.60 5.42
C LEU A 13 12.26 0.42 6.31
N PHE A 14 12.40 -0.81 5.85
CA PHE A 14 11.94 -2.00 6.57
C PHE A 14 13.12 -2.85 7.06
N SER A 15 13.06 -3.34 8.29
CA SER A 15 13.96 -4.37 8.80
C SER A 15 13.75 -5.70 8.06
N LYS A 16 14.72 -6.63 8.14
CA LYS A 16 14.58 -7.94 7.50
C LYS A 16 13.33 -8.70 7.95
N GLU A 17 12.95 -8.58 9.22
CA GLU A 17 11.74 -9.20 9.76
C GLU A 17 10.47 -8.56 9.15
N GLU A 18 10.40 -7.23 9.12
CA GLU A 18 9.27 -6.53 8.50
C GLU A 18 9.17 -6.82 7.00
N GLN A 19 10.30 -6.88 6.29
CA GLN A 19 10.32 -7.26 4.87
C GLN A 19 9.77 -8.68 4.68
N GLN A 20 10.15 -9.62 5.54
CA GLN A 20 9.63 -10.98 5.48
C GLN A 20 8.12 -11.02 5.73
N LYS A 21 7.64 -10.29 6.74
CA LYS A 21 6.20 -10.16 6.99
C LYS A 21 5.46 -9.57 5.78
N ILE A 22 6.01 -8.53 5.14
CA ILE A 22 5.42 -7.95 3.92
C ILE A 22 5.33 -8.99 2.79
N MET A 23 6.39 -9.79 2.57
CA MET A 23 6.37 -10.86 1.56
C MET A 23 5.34 -11.94 1.88
N GLU A 24 5.19 -12.32 3.16
CA GLU A 24 4.17 -13.29 3.58
C GLU A 24 2.74 -12.77 3.34
N LEU A 25 2.51 -11.46 3.51
CA LEU A 25 1.21 -10.82 3.27
C LEU A 25 0.79 -10.80 1.79
N GLU A 26 1.72 -10.90 0.83
CA GLU A 26 1.38 -10.93 -0.60
C GLU A 26 0.51 -12.14 -0.97
N SER A 27 0.63 -13.24 -0.22
CA SER A 27 -0.15 -14.46 -0.42
C SER A 27 -1.48 -14.48 0.34
N LYS A 28 -1.74 -13.47 1.18
CA LYS A 28 -2.91 -13.42 2.06
C LYS A 28 -4.13 -12.81 1.37
N PRO A 29 -5.35 -13.10 1.86
CA PRO A 29 -6.55 -12.38 1.45
C PRO A 29 -6.38 -10.87 1.64
N PHE A 30 -7.05 -10.08 0.78
CA PHE A 30 -6.90 -8.63 0.74
C PHE A 30 -7.03 -7.96 2.12
N ASP A 31 -8.03 -8.32 2.92
CA ASP A 31 -8.25 -7.70 4.23
C ASP A 31 -7.12 -8.01 5.22
N GLU A 32 -6.67 -9.28 5.29
CA GLU A 32 -5.52 -9.68 6.11
C GLU A 32 -4.24 -8.98 5.66
N LYS A 33 -4.04 -8.84 4.35
CA LYS A 33 -2.92 -8.08 3.78
C LYS A 33 -2.97 -6.63 4.23
N MET A 34 -4.13 -5.97 4.18
CA MET A 34 -4.28 -4.58 4.63
C MET A 34 -4.08 -4.44 6.15
N ASP A 35 -4.59 -5.37 6.96
CA ASP A 35 -4.40 -5.36 8.41
C ASP A 35 -2.92 -5.52 8.78
N GLY A 36 -2.23 -6.48 8.16
CA GLY A 36 -0.80 -6.70 8.37
C GLY A 36 0.06 -5.52 7.91
N LEU A 37 -0.24 -4.93 6.74
CA LEU A 37 0.45 -3.73 6.28
C LEU A 37 0.21 -2.56 7.24
N ALA A 38 -1.00 -2.40 7.78
CA ALA A 38 -1.27 -1.36 8.76
C ALA A 38 -0.43 -1.54 10.04
N GLU A 39 -0.33 -2.75 10.57
CA GLU A 39 0.48 -3.04 11.75
C GLU A 39 1.98 -2.77 11.51
N ILE A 40 2.51 -3.19 10.36
CA ILE A 40 3.92 -2.97 10.01
C ILE A 40 4.21 -1.46 9.91
N PHE A 41 3.36 -0.71 9.18
CA PHE A 41 3.58 0.72 9.00
C PHE A 41 3.36 1.53 10.29
N GLU A 42 2.44 1.11 11.17
CA GLU A 42 2.19 1.77 12.46
C GLU A 42 3.41 1.67 13.39
N ASN A 43 4.05 0.51 13.41
CA ASN A 43 5.17 0.22 14.29
C ASN A 43 6.53 0.64 13.70
N ASN A 44 6.58 0.93 12.40
CA ASN A 44 7.83 1.29 11.73
C ASN A 44 8.16 2.79 11.88
N ALA A 45 9.07 3.09 12.81
CA ALA A 45 9.56 4.44 13.07
C ALA A 45 10.44 5.04 11.95
N ARG A 46 10.91 4.23 10.98
CA ARG A 46 11.74 4.73 9.85
C ARG A 46 10.90 5.36 8.75
N ILE A 47 9.57 5.19 8.79
CA ILE A 47 8.65 5.78 7.83
C ILE A 47 8.04 7.03 8.47
N PRO A 48 8.38 8.25 8.02
CA PRO A 48 7.91 9.49 8.65
C PRO A 48 6.38 9.61 8.75
N GLN A 49 5.67 8.98 7.81
CA GLN A 49 4.20 8.96 7.73
C GLN A 49 3.62 7.57 8.04
N GLY A 50 4.38 6.68 8.71
CA GLY A 50 3.99 5.28 8.94
C GLY A 50 2.64 5.13 9.63
N LYS A 51 2.42 5.87 10.73
CA LYS A 51 1.13 5.88 11.45
C LYS A 51 -0.04 6.37 10.59
N VAL A 52 0.21 7.35 9.73
CA VAL A 52 -0.81 7.93 8.84
C VAL A 52 -1.16 6.93 7.73
N MET A 53 -0.16 6.27 7.15
CA MET A 53 -0.37 5.18 6.20
C MET A 53 -1.12 4.01 6.84
N ALA A 54 -0.82 3.65 8.09
CA ALA A 54 -1.54 2.62 8.82
C ALA A 54 -3.02 2.97 9.02
N GLN A 55 -3.34 4.24 9.30
CA GLN A 55 -4.72 4.71 9.36
C GLN A 55 -5.41 4.60 7.99
N ALA A 56 -4.74 4.99 6.91
CA ALA A 56 -5.27 4.83 5.56
C ALA A 56 -5.53 3.36 5.22
N PHE A 57 -4.62 2.44 5.58
CA PHE A 57 -4.82 1.00 5.42
C PHE A 57 -5.94 0.44 6.27
N ARG A 58 -6.41 1.13 7.32
CA ARG A 58 -7.56 0.71 8.15
C ARG A 58 -8.87 1.37 7.74
N ASP A 59 -8.81 2.33 6.83
CA ASP A 59 -9.99 3.08 6.42
C ASP A 59 -10.83 2.28 5.41
N PRO A 60 -12.12 2.04 5.69
CA PRO A 60 -12.98 1.24 4.82
C PRO A 60 -13.09 1.76 3.39
N GLU A 61 -13.14 3.09 3.20
CA GLU A 61 -13.27 3.69 1.87
C GLU A 61 -11.96 3.54 1.07
N ILE A 62 -10.82 3.69 1.75
CA ILE A 62 -9.50 3.49 1.13
C ILE A 62 -9.30 2.01 0.79
N ARG A 63 -9.66 1.10 1.70
CA ARG A 63 -9.61 -0.35 1.47
C ARG A 63 -10.44 -0.75 0.27
N GLN A 64 -11.67 -0.25 0.17
CA GLN A 64 -12.54 -0.54 -0.95
C GLN A 64 -11.91 -0.08 -2.27
N ASP A 65 -11.45 1.17 -2.35
CA ASP A 65 -10.79 1.69 -3.55
C ASP A 65 -9.53 0.87 -3.93
N MET A 66 -8.72 0.49 -2.93
CA MET A 66 -7.52 -0.34 -3.13
C MET A 66 -7.88 -1.73 -3.64
N ARG A 67 -8.92 -2.36 -3.09
CA ARG A 67 -9.42 -3.67 -3.52
C ARG A 67 -9.88 -3.62 -4.97
N GLU A 68 -10.69 -2.63 -5.33
CA GLU A 68 -11.17 -2.46 -6.70
C GLU A 68 -10.02 -2.27 -7.71
N ILE A 69 -8.94 -1.58 -7.30
CA ILE A 69 -7.74 -1.43 -8.14
C ILE A 69 -7.00 -2.76 -8.27
N GLU A 70 -6.83 -3.51 -7.18
CA GLU A 70 -6.16 -4.81 -7.19
C GLU A 70 -6.91 -5.84 -8.04
N GLU A 71 -8.23 -5.95 -7.86
CA GLU A 71 -9.09 -6.82 -8.67
C GLU A 71 -9.09 -6.43 -10.16
N ALA A 72 -9.09 -5.12 -10.46
CA ALA A 72 -9.03 -4.66 -11.83
C ALA A 72 -7.67 -4.91 -12.49
N ALA A 73 -6.58 -4.82 -11.73
CA ALA A 73 -5.24 -5.15 -12.20
C ALA A 73 -5.09 -6.66 -12.45
N GLN A 74 -5.67 -7.51 -11.59
CA GLN A 74 -5.62 -8.96 -11.72
C GLN A 74 -6.52 -9.49 -12.84
N SER A 75 -7.71 -8.92 -13.01
CA SER A 75 -8.66 -9.34 -14.05
C SER A 75 -8.23 -8.92 -15.46
N GLY A 76 -7.33 -7.94 -15.59
CA GLY A 76 -6.92 -7.39 -16.89
C GLY A 76 -8.03 -6.61 -17.60
N ASN A 77 -9.17 -6.38 -16.93
CA ASN A 77 -10.36 -5.74 -17.50
C ASN A 77 -10.17 -4.22 -17.71
N LEU A 78 -9.15 -3.62 -17.10
CA LEU A 78 -8.83 -2.21 -17.26
C LEU A 78 -7.50 -2.02 -17.98
N SER A 79 -7.48 -1.02 -18.86
CA SER A 79 -6.24 -0.53 -19.44
C SER A 79 -5.32 0.04 -18.34
N GLN A 80 -4.01 0.04 -18.62
CA GLN A 80 -3.02 0.66 -17.75
C GLN A 80 -3.35 2.13 -17.42
N GLN A 81 -3.91 2.87 -18.40
CA GLN A 81 -4.34 4.25 -18.19
C GLN A 81 -5.49 4.36 -17.19
N GLN A 82 -6.47 3.46 -17.24
CA GLN A 82 -7.59 3.44 -16.30
C GLN A 82 -7.14 3.05 -14.88
N LEU A 83 -6.23 2.08 -14.77
CA LEU A 83 -5.61 1.73 -13.47
C LEU A 83 -4.86 2.92 -12.87
N MET A 84 -4.08 3.64 -13.69
CA MET A 84 -3.39 4.87 -13.26
C MET A 84 -4.37 5.95 -12.80
N GLN A 85 -5.48 6.16 -13.52
CA GLN A 85 -6.50 7.14 -13.10
C GLN A 85 -7.13 6.79 -11.76
N ARG A 86 -7.44 5.51 -11.53
CA ARG A 86 -7.96 5.04 -10.23
C ARG A 86 -6.93 5.21 -9.11
N GLY A 87 -5.69 4.82 -9.37
CA GLY A 87 -4.58 5.03 -8.43
C GLY A 87 -4.36 6.50 -8.08
N MET A 88 -4.44 7.39 -9.07
CA MET A 88 -4.31 8.84 -8.85
C MET A 88 -5.47 9.41 -8.03
N LYS A 89 -6.72 8.97 -8.31
CA LYS A 89 -7.89 9.37 -7.52
C LYS A 89 -7.76 8.94 -6.06
N LEU A 90 -7.32 7.70 -5.84
CA LEU A 90 -7.04 7.16 -4.52
C LEU A 90 -5.94 7.97 -3.80
N ALA A 91 -4.84 8.29 -4.49
CA ALA A 91 -3.77 9.11 -3.95
C ALA A 91 -4.26 10.52 -3.56
N MET A 92 -5.09 11.16 -4.41
CA MET A 92 -5.70 12.46 -4.06
C MET A 92 -6.62 12.37 -2.85
N LYS A 93 -7.41 11.29 -2.74
CA LYS A 93 -8.29 11.04 -1.59
C LYS A 93 -7.47 10.88 -0.31
N MET A 94 -6.41 10.08 -0.35
CA MET A 94 -5.50 9.91 0.79
C MET A 94 -4.83 11.23 1.18
N ARG A 95 -4.37 12.02 0.20
CA ARG A 95 -3.80 13.34 0.45
C ARG A 95 -4.78 14.30 1.11
N GLY A 96 -6.02 14.33 0.64
CA GLY A 96 -7.07 15.20 1.20
C GLY A 96 -7.48 14.81 2.62
N LYS A 97 -7.54 13.50 2.91
CA LYS A 97 -8.02 12.98 4.21
C LYS A 97 -6.94 12.90 5.27
N TYR A 98 -5.70 12.63 4.86
CA TYR A 98 -4.60 12.27 5.77
C TYR A 98 -3.34 13.12 5.60
N GLY A 99 -3.27 14.00 4.58
CA GLY A 99 -2.11 14.88 4.36
C GLY A 99 -0.86 14.17 3.85
N ILE A 100 -1.02 12.97 3.25
CA ILE A 100 0.03 12.15 2.63
C ILE A 100 0.16 12.36 1.13
#